data_AF-A0AAD3DGM0-F1
#
_entry.id   AF-A0AAD3DGM0-F1
#
_cell.length_a   1.000
_cell.length_b   1.000
_cell.length_c   1.000
_cell.angle_alpha   90.00
_cell.angle_beta   90.00
_cell.angle_gamma   90.00
#
_symmetry.space_group_name_H-M   'P 1'
#
loop_
_entity.id
_entity.type
_entity.pdbx_description
1 polymer ?
#
loop_
_entity_poly.entity_id
_entity_poly.type
_entity_poly.pdbx_seq_one_letter_code
_entity_poly.pdbx_strand_id
1 'polypeptide(L)'
;MAMQLHGLFAIVVLLLLGTTDGQKYNLTKAVQSSLVQSHDRPSSVCNVPGVCVPVNQTIEARSMWYWCGFMSTHRTQYTVTSTSSTANLTNMFLMRREQVEGCALNNVTWVGDRCLTVPDSSCSGKKTCDIRVFGLVFPDDVCLVIINNKGSNIVAKVQAWNYFDRPRYYGTCFVLMFTVAGSLAILANVGYQVYTII
;
A
#
# COMPACT_ATOMS: atom_id res chain seq x y z
N MET A 1 9.48 28.35 33.05
CA MET A 1 8.88 27.14 32.45
C MET A 1 9.62 26.80 31.18
N ALA A 2 10.68 26.00 31.28
CA ALA A 2 11.51 25.62 30.13
C ALA A 2 11.73 24.11 30.19
N MET A 3 10.66 23.34 29.96
CA MET A 3 10.68 21.88 30.11
C MET A 3 9.61 21.23 29.23
N GLN A 4 9.62 21.51 27.92
CA GLN A 4 8.72 20.84 26.97
C GLN A 4 9.30 20.65 25.56
N LEU A 5 10.42 21.30 25.22
CA LEU A 5 10.96 21.26 23.85
C LEU A 5 11.86 20.05 23.56
N HIS A 6 12.36 19.35 24.58
CA HIS A 6 13.34 18.26 24.39
C HIS A 6 12.69 16.89 24.10
N GLY A 7 11.41 16.71 24.47
CA GLY A 7 10.69 15.44 24.23
C GLY A 7 10.30 15.23 22.76
N LEU A 8 9.98 16.31 22.03
CA LEU A 8 9.60 16.24 20.62
C LEU A 8 10.80 15.93 19.70
N PHE A 9 11.99 16.43 20.03
CA PHE A 9 13.20 16.11 19.26
C PHE A 9 13.62 14.64 19.43
N ALA A 10 13.46 14.06 20.62
CA ALA A 10 13.81 12.65 20.86
C ALA A 10 12.92 11.68 20.05
N ILE A 11 11.62 11.97 19.92
CA ILE A 11 10.69 11.14 19.14
C ILE A 11 10.98 11.24 17.64
N VAL A 12 11.30 12.43 17.12
CA VAL A 12 11.66 12.63 15.71
C VAL A 12 12.99 11.95 15.37
N VAL A 13 13.98 11.98 16.27
CA VAL A 13 15.27 11.32 16.08
C VAL A 13 15.15 9.80 16.16
N LEU A 14 14.29 9.25 17.03
CA LEU A 14 14.01 7.81 17.10
C LEU A 14 13.23 7.28 15.88
N LEU A 15 12.37 8.10 15.26
CA LEU A 15 11.70 7.75 14.00
C LEU A 15 12.64 7.75 12.78
N LEU A 16 13.78 8.44 12.86
CA LEU A 16 14.78 8.52 11.78
C LEU A 16 15.92 7.49 11.91
N LEU A 17 16.02 6.79 13.05
CA LEU A 17 17.11 5.84 13.34
C LEU A 17 16.83 4.39 12.94
N GLY A 18 15.69 4.11 12.29
CA GLY A 18 15.40 2.82 11.68
C GLY A 18 16.16 2.58 10.38
N THR A 19 17.49 2.68 10.37
CA THR A 19 18.31 2.17 9.25
C THR A 19 18.65 0.72 9.53
N THR A 20 17.67 -0.16 9.34
CA THR A 20 17.99 -1.57 9.09
C THR A 20 18.75 -1.63 7.78
N ASP A 21 19.93 -2.29 7.78
CA ASP A 21 20.67 -2.63 6.57
C ASP A 21 19.69 -3.08 5.48
N GLY A 22 19.66 -2.34 4.37
CA GLY A 22 18.65 -2.54 3.32
C GLY A 22 18.74 -3.96 2.75
N GLN A 23 17.59 -4.64 2.70
CA GLN A 23 17.38 -5.88 1.99
C GLN A 23 17.68 -5.73 0.48
N LYS A 24 18.92 -6.00 0.11
CA LYS A 24 19.35 -6.08 -1.28
C LYS A 24 18.85 -7.38 -1.92
N TYR A 25 18.08 -7.25 -2.99
CA TYR A 25 17.63 -8.37 -3.81
C TYR A 25 18.50 -8.53 -5.07
N ASN A 26 18.68 -9.76 -5.53
CA ASN A 26 19.38 -10.09 -6.76
C ASN A 26 18.36 -10.25 -7.91
N LEU A 27 17.61 -9.18 -8.19
CA LEU A 27 16.60 -9.16 -9.25
C LEU A 27 17.22 -8.66 -10.55
N THR A 28 16.83 -9.27 -11.66
CA THR A 28 17.30 -8.93 -13.01
C THR A 28 16.25 -8.18 -13.83
N LYS A 29 14.98 -8.20 -13.39
CA LYS A 29 13.86 -7.59 -14.13
C LYS A 29 12.66 -7.29 -13.25
N ALA A 30 11.77 -6.46 -13.77
CA ALA A 30 10.42 -6.26 -13.28
C ALA A 30 9.40 -6.77 -14.30
N VAL A 31 8.31 -7.37 -13.83
CA VAL A 31 7.23 -7.92 -14.66
C VAL A 31 5.91 -7.35 -14.15
N GLN A 32 5.23 -6.57 -14.99
CA GLN A 32 3.89 -6.10 -14.72
C GLN A 32 2.87 -7.18 -15.08
N SER A 33 1.85 -7.36 -14.25
CA SER A 33 0.66 -8.14 -14.60
C SER A 33 -0.53 -7.25 -14.92
N SER A 34 -1.36 -7.71 -15.84
CA SER A 34 -2.61 -7.10 -16.28
C SER A 34 -3.84 -7.91 -15.84
N LEU A 35 -3.89 -8.31 -14.55
CA LEU A 35 -5.10 -8.93 -14.02
C LEU A 35 -6.30 -7.98 -14.13
N VAL A 36 -7.46 -8.56 -14.42
CA VAL A 36 -8.71 -7.82 -14.67
C VAL A 36 -9.07 -6.98 -13.45
N GLN A 37 -9.29 -5.69 -13.68
CA GLN A 37 -9.69 -4.75 -12.67
C GLN A 37 -11.21 -4.73 -12.59
N SER A 38 -11.79 -4.86 -11.40
CA SER A 38 -13.21 -4.58 -11.18
C SER A 38 -13.40 -3.81 -9.89
N HIS A 39 -14.24 -2.79 -9.97
CA HIS A 39 -14.72 -2.00 -8.83
C HIS A 39 -16.02 -2.56 -8.25
N ASP A 40 -16.50 -3.68 -8.79
CA ASP A 40 -17.68 -4.34 -8.28
C ASP A 40 -17.42 -4.86 -6.86
N ARG A 41 -18.40 -4.64 -5.99
CA ARG A 41 -18.37 -5.19 -4.65
C ARG A 41 -18.22 -6.70 -4.76
N PRO A 42 -17.34 -7.35 -3.97
CA PRO A 42 -17.35 -8.80 -3.85
C PRO A 42 -18.74 -9.22 -3.33
N SER A 43 -19.61 -9.63 -4.24
CA SER A 43 -20.86 -10.33 -3.93
C SER A 43 -20.54 -11.82 -3.74
N SER A 44 -21.53 -12.61 -3.32
CA SER A 44 -21.40 -14.08 -3.32
C SER A 44 -21.16 -14.67 -4.72
N VAL A 45 -21.42 -13.89 -5.78
CA VAL A 45 -21.19 -14.25 -7.18
C VAL A 45 -20.17 -13.28 -7.77
N CYS A 46 -18.90 -13.46 -7.41
CA CYS A 46 -17.80 -12.72 -8.01
C CYS A 46 -17.13 -13.59 -9.07
N ASN A 47 -17.15 -13.14 -10.33
CA ASN A 47 -16.64 -13.89 -11.50
C ASN A 47 -15.38 -13.27 -12.11
N VAL A 48 -14.78 -12.26 -11.47
CA VAL A 48 -13.67 -11.50 -12.04
C VAL A 48 -12.34 -12.15 -11.70
N PRO A 49 -11.53 -12.60 -12.67
CA PRO A 49 -10.23 -13.20 -12.38
C PRO A 49 -9.27 -12.20 -11.71
N GLY A 50 -8.75 -12.54 -10.52
CA GLY A 50 -7.82 -11.72 -9.74
C GLY A 50 -8.52 -10.85 -8.69
N VAL A 51 -9.82 -10.58 -8.87
CA VAL A 51 -10.67 -9.82 -7.95
C VAL A 51 -11.77 -10.76 -7.47
N CYS A 52 -11.68 -11.21 -6.22
CA CYS A 52 -12.48 -12.26 -5.58
C CYS A 52 -12.48 -13.66 -6.23
N VAL A 53 -12.00 -13.86 -7.46
CA VAL A 53 -11.62 -15.20 -7.99
C VAL A 53 -10.09 -15.35 -7.98
N PRO A 54 -9.53 -16.37 -7.32
CA PRO A 54 -8.09 -16.59 -7.32
C PRO A 54 -7.57 -16.98 -8.70
N VAL A 55 -6.48 -16.34 -9.13
CA VAL A 55 -5.84 -16.59 -10.44
C VAL A 55 -4.40 -17.03 -10.25
N ASN A 56 -4.00 -18.06 -11.00
CA ASN A 56 -2.60 -18.49 -11.05
C ASN A 56 -1.78 -17.46 -11.85
N GLN A 57 -0.69 -17.00 -11.26
CA GLN A 57 0.29 -16.11 -11.87
C GLN A 57 1.67 -16.73 -11.73
N THR A 58 2.41 -16.77 -12.83
CA THR A 58 3.80 -17.22 -12.82
C THR A 58 4.71 -16.04 -12.51
N ILE A 59 5.39 -16.14 -11.38
CA ILE A 59 6.38 -15.16 -10.93
C ILE A 59 7.75 -15.69 -11.33
N GLU A 60 8.35 -15.04 -12.32
CA GLU A 60 9.61 -15.48 -12.92
C GLU A 60 10.76 -15.43 -11.89
N ALA A 61 11.78 -16.26 -12.11
CA ALA A 61 13.00 -16.24 -11.32
C ALA A 61 13.66 -14.85 -11.33
N ARG A 62 14.23 -14.45 -10.19
CA ARG A 62 14.96 -13.17 -10.00
C ARG A 62 14.18 -11.96 -10.51
N SER A 63 12.88 -11.90 -10.25
CA SER A 63 12.02 -10.83 -10.75
C SER A 63 11.23 -10.14 -9.64
N MET A 64 10.94 -8.86 -9.88
CA MET A 64 9.88 -8.13 -9.20
C MET A 64 8.60 -8.26 -10.02
N TRP A 65 7.63 -9.01 -9.53
CA TRP A 65 6.30 -9.03 -10.12
C TRP A 65 5.43 -7.96 -9.45
N TYR A 66 4.64 -7.22 -10.22
CA TYR A 66 3.74 -6.24 -9.66
C TYR A 66 2.43 -6.12 -10.42
N TRP A 67 1.36 -5.77 -9.70
CA TRP A 67 0.04 -5.54 -10.26
C TRP A 67 -0.59 -4.29 -9.64
N CYS A 68 -0.78 -3.25 -10.46
CA CYS A 68 -1.35 -1.95 -10.10
C CYS A 68 -2.83 -1.89 -10.50
N GLY A 69 -3.61 -2.80 -9.93
CA GLY A 69 -4.89 -3.22 -10.50
C GLY A 69 -6.11 -2.41 -10.10
N PHE A 70 -6.10 -1.67 -9.01
CA PHE A 70 -7.33 -1.02 -8.56
C PHE A 70 -7.07 -0.03 -7.43
N MET A 71 -8.01 0.89 -7.28
CA MET A 71 -8.07 1.80 -6.17
C MET A 71 -8.35 1.06 -4.85
N SER A 72 -7.31 0.92 -4.04
CA SER A 72 -7.35 0.26 -2.74
C SER A 72 -7.99 1.15 -1.67
N THR A 73 -8.80 0.55 -0.81
CA THR A 73 -9.43 1.21 0.36
C THR A 73 -9.10 0.50 1.67
N HIS A 74 -9.41 1.10 2.84
CA HIS A 74 -9.09 0.62 4.20
C HIS A 74 -9.49 -0.83 4.60
N ARG A 75 -10.13 -1.59 3.72
CA ARG A 75 -10.45 -3.02 3.94
C ARG A 75 -10.00 -3.91 2.79
N THR A 76 -9.20 -3.38 1.90
CA THR A 76 -8.67 -4.17 0.79
C THR A 76 -7.73 -5.23 1.35
N GLN A 77 -7.98 -6.48 1.00
CA GLN A 77 -7.13 -7.62 1.33
C GLN A 77 -6.63 -8.28 0.05
N TYR A 78 -5.34 -8.47 -0.06
CA TYR A 78 -4.68 -9.26 -1.10
C TYR A 78 -4.24 -10.58 -0.47
N THR A 79 -4.76 -11.69 -0.98
CA THR A 79 -4.34 -13.03 -0.60
C THR A 79 -3.46 -13.59 -1.70
N VAL A 80 -2.24 -13.96 -1.33
CA VAL A 80 -1.27 -14.60 -2.21
C VAL A 80 -0.93 -15.96 -1.63
N THR A 81 -1.12 -17.02 -2.42
CA THR A 81 -0.82 -18.40 -2.02
C THR A 81 0.07 -19.06 -3.05
N SER A 82 1.28 -19.46 -2.68
CA SER A 82 2.12 -20.31 -3.53
C SER A 82 1.42 -21.65 -3.79
N THR A 83 1.38 -22.07 -5.05
CA THR A 83 0.83 -23.39 -5.42
C THR A 83 1.83 -24.51 -5.18
N SER A 84 3.11 -24.18 -4.96
CA SER A 84 4.14 -25.15 -4.62
C SER A 84 4.04 -25.56 -3.15
N SER A 85 4.27 -26.84 -2.87
CA SER A 85 4.38 -27.36 -1.50
C SER A 85 5.72 -26.98 -0.83
N THR A 86 6.75 -26.67 -1.62
CA THR A 86 8.12 -26.46 -1.14
C THR A 86 8.67 -25.06 -1.44
N ALA A 87 8.08 -24.33 -2.41
CA ALA A 87 8.54 -22.99 -2.76
C ALA A 87 7.72 -21.90 -2.07
N ASN A 88 8.30 -21.27 -1.05
CA ASN A 88 7.76 -20.05 -0.45
C ASN A 88 8.12 -18.81 -1.28
N LEU A 89 7.26 -17.79 -1.24
CA LEU A 89 7.50 -16.49 -1.86
C LEU A 89 8.50 -15.69 -1.02
N THR A 90 9.42 -14.96 -1.66
CA THR A 90 10.49 -14.27 -0.94
C THR A 90 9.93 -13.12 -0.12
N ASN A 91 9.28 -12.16 -0.77
CA ASN A 91 8.64 -11.04 -0.10
C ASN A 91 7.41 -10.59 -0.87
N MET A 92 6.40 -10.14 -0.17
CA MET A 92 5.15 -9.63 -0.74
C MET A 92 4.72 -8.43 0.08
N PHE A 93 4.45 -7.31 -0.58
CA PHE A 93 4.07 -6.06 0.09
C PHE A 93 3.25 -5.17 -0.85
N LEU A 94 2.66 -4.12 -0.29
CA LEU A 94 1.99 -3.08 -1.05
C LEU A 94 2.86 -1.85 -1.22
N MET A 95 2.73 -1.21 -2.37
CA MET A 95 3.44 0.02 -2.69
C MET A 95 2.56 0.91 -3.56
N ARG A 96 2.60 2.22 -3.33
CA ARG A 96 1.86 3.16 -4.19
C ARG A 96 2.40 3.11 -5.61
N ARG A 97 1.52 3.31 -6.60
CA ARG A 97 1.89 3.30 -8.01
C ARG A 97 3.00 4.29 -8.35
N GLU A 98 2.93 5.50 -7.79
CA GLU A 98 3.97 6.52 -7.94
C GLU A 98 5.35 6.05 -7.45
N GLN A 99 5.40 5.22 -6.41
CA GLN A 99 6.64 4.68 -5.85
C GLN A 99 7.16 3.48 -6.68
N VAL A 100 6.25 2.72 -7.29
CA VAL A 100 6.62 1.69 -8.27
C VAL A 100 7.30 2.33 -9.47
N GLU A 101 6.62 3.28 -10.11
CA GLU A 101 7.09 3.91 -11.34
C GLU A 101 8.28 4.84 -11.09
N GLY A 102 8.28 5.59 -9.98
CA GLY A 102 9.32 6.58 -9.65
C GLY A 102 10.56 6.03 -8.93
N CYS A 103 10.46 4.89 -8.25
CA CYS A 103 11.58 4.35 -7.45
C CYS A 103 11.89 2.89 -7.80
N ALA A 104 10.92 1.99 -7.70
CA ALA A 104 11.20 0.56 -7.78
C ALA A 104 11.62 0.07 -9.17
N LEU A 105 11.00 0.60 -10.23
CA LEU A 105 11.38 0.25 -11.61
C LEU A 105 12.76 0.79 -12.00
N ASN A 106 13.18 1.92 -11.41
CA ASN A 106 14.50 2.50 -11.65
C ASN A 106 15.63 1.63 -11.07
N ASN A 107 15.38 0.97 -9.94
CA ASN A 107 16.34 0.06 -9.35
C ASN A 107 15.67 -1.10 -8.61
N VAL A 108 15.40 -2.17 -9.36
CA VAL A 108 14.73 -3.38 -8.85
C VAL A 108 15.52 -4.11 -7.75
N THR A 109 16.81 -3.81 -7.57
CA THR A 109 17.63 -4.50 -6.55
C THR A 109 17.43 -3.97 -5.13
N TRP A 110 16.82 -2.79 -4.96
CA TRP A 110 16.64 -2.12 -3.67
C TRP A 110 15.16 -1.83 -3.33
N VAL A 111 14.26 -2.59 -3.93
CA VAL A 111 12.81 -2.41 -3.73
C VAL A 111 12.45 -2.81 -2.30
N GLY A 112 11.83 -1.89 -1.55
CA GLY A 112 11.40 -2.12 -0.17
C GLY A 112 12.07 -1.18 0.83
N ASP A 113 13.40 -0.99 0.74
CA ASP A 113 14.13 -0.12 1.68
C ASP A 113 14.32 1.30 1.16
N ARG A 114 14.58 1.45 -0.15
CA ARG A 114 14.76 2.76 -0.78
C ARG A 114 13.45 3.36 -1.30
N CYS A 115 12.44 2.51 -1.47
CA CYS A 115 11.14 2.92 -1.99
C CYS A 115 10.11 2.80 -0.87
N LEU A 116 9.28 3.84 -0.70
CA LEU A 116 8.27 3.86 0.34
C LEU A 116 7.22 2.78 0.06
N THR A 117 7.20 1.77 0.92
CA THR A 117 6.15 0.74 0.94
C THR A 117 5.00 1.22 1.82
N VAL A 118 3.81 0.64 1.65
CA VAL A 118 2.68 0.89 2.55
C VAL A 118 2.95 0.11 3.84
N PRO A 119 3.22 0.80 4.97
CA PRO A 119 3.55 0.14 6.23
C PRO A 119 2.38 -0.75 6.71
N ASP A 120 2.70 -1.78 7.49
CA ASP A 120 1.78 -2.79 8.06
C ASP A 120 1.21 -3.85 7.12
N SER A 121 1.77 -3.97 5.92
CA SER A 121 1.21 -4.84 4.88
C SER A 121 2.31 -5.62 4.13
N SER A 122 3.14 -6.39 4.84
CA SER A 122 4.16 -7.25 4.23
C SER A 122 4.20 -8.67 4.82
N CYS A 123 4.52 -9.66 3.98
CA CYS A 123 4.98 -10.95 4.47
C CYS A 123 6.19 -11.44 3.68
N SER A 124 7.11 -12.09 4.40
CA SER A 124 8.31 -12.70 3.84
C SER A 124 8.37 -14.20 4.18
N GLY A 125 8.82 -15.01 3.22
CA GLY A 125 9.11 -16.43 3.43
C GLY A 125 7.92 -17.35 3.72
N LYS A 126 6.67 -16.89 3.51
CA LYS A 126 5.44 -17.69 3.76
C LYS A 126 4.88 -18.31 2.48
N LYS A 127 4.15 -19.42 2.64
CA LYS A 127 3.39 -20.05 1.54
C LYS A 127 2.12 -19.26 1.20
N THR A 128 1.39 -18.84 2.24
CA THR A 128 0.21 -17.98 2.14
C THR A 128 0.47 -16.69 2.87
N CYS A 129 0.12 -15.56 2.25
CA CYS A 129 0.23 -14.23 2.81
C CYS A 129 -1.05 -13.45 2.52
N ASP A 130 -1.62 -12.89 3.58
CA ASP A 130 -2.75 -11.97 3.52
C ASP A 130 -2.26 -10.57 3.84
N ILE A 131 -2.25 -9.71 2.82
CA ILE A 131 -1.78 -8.35 2.89
C ILE A 131 -2.98 -7.43 2.91
N ARG A 132 -3.08 -6.58 3.93
CA ARG A 132 -4.23 -5.70 4.11
C ARG A 132 -3.83 -4.25 4.06
N VAL A 133 -4.66 -3.44 3.42
CA VAL A 133 -4.53 -2.00 3.42
C VAL A 133 -5.18 -1.46 4.69
N PHE A 134 -4.38 -0.89 5.57
CA PHE A 134 -4.86 -0.22 6.78
C PHE A 134 -4.85 1.30 6.58
N GLY A 135 -5.78 1.99 7.26
CA GLY A 135 -5.71 3.45 7.42
C GLY A 135 -6.05 4.31 6.19
N LEU A 136 -6.31 3.76 5.01
CA LEU A 136 -6.66 4.54 3.82
C LEU A 136 -8.14 4.96 3.80
N VAL A 137 -8.39 6.21 4.20
CA VAL A 137 -9.71 6.86 4.14
C VAL A 137 -10.17 7.06 2.70
N PHE A 138 -9.25 7.40 1.80
CA PHE A 138 -9.50 7.63 0.39
C PHE A 138 -8.99 6.46 -0.46
N PRO A 139 -9.65 6.17 -1.59
CA PRO A 139 -9.10 5.26 -2.58
C PRO A 139 -7.73 5.76 -3.05
N ASP A 140 -6.75 4.87 -3.04
CA ASP A 140 -5.39 5.15 -3.50
C ASP A 140 -4.95 4.07 -4.50
N ASP A 141 -4.12 4.45 -5.47
CA ASP A 141 -3.59 3.54 -6.48
C ASP A 141 -2.42 2.76 -5.90
N VAL A 142 -2.74 1.62 -5.32
CA VAL A 142 -1.77 0.74 -4.66
C VAL A 142 -1.53 -0.49 -5.53
N CYS A 143 -0.26 -0.83 -5.70
CA CYS A 143 0.19 -2.00 -6.41
C CYS A 143 0.57 -3.11 -5.42
N LEU A 144 0.11 -4.32 -5.70
CA LEU A 144 0.65 -5.52 -5.06
C LEU A 144 2.00 -5.84 -5.69
N VAL A 145 3.04 -5.92 -4.88
CA VAL A 145 4.39 -6.27 -5.30
C VAL A 145 4.79 -7.60 -4.69
N ILE A 146 5.35 -8.48 -5.51
CA ILE A 146 5.86 -9.78 -5.10
C ILE A 146 7.29 -9.93 -5.62
N ILE A 147 8.20 -10.20 -4.70
CA ILE A 147 9.60 -10.43 -4.99
C ILE A 147 9.85 -11.93 -5.05
N ASN A 148 10.43 -12.38 -6.16
CA ASN A 148 11.01 -13.72 -6.27
C ASN A 148 12.52 -13.60 -6.46
N ASN A 149 13.28 -13.76 -5.37
CA ASN A 149 14.74 -13.72 -5.40
C ASN A 149 15.37 -15.10 -5.70
N LYS A 150 14.55 -16.11 -6.03
CA LYS A 150 15.04 -17.47 -6.31
C LYS A 150 15.42 -17.62 -7.78
N GLY A 151 16.24 -18.65 -8.05
CA GLY A 151 16.64 -19.02 -9.41
C GLY A 151 15.58 -19.77 -10.22
N SER A 152 14.43 -20.08 -9.63
CA SER A 152 13.32 -20.79 -10.28
C SER A 152 12.02 -19.99 -10.26
N ASN A 153 11.16 -20.25 -11.24
CA ASN A 153 9.83 -19.65 -11.33
C ASN A 153 8.92 -20.20 -10.22
N ILE A 154 8.05 -19.35 -9.67
CA ILE A 154 7.06 -19.73 -8.66
C ILE A 154 5.67 -19.41 -9.21
N VAL A 155 4.75 -20.36 -9.13
CA VAL A 155 3.35 -20.11 -9.45
C VAL A 155 2.61 -19.74 -8.15
N ALA A 156 1.96 -18.58 -8.16
CA ALA A 156 1.20 -18.06 -7.03
C ALA A 156 -0.26 -17.83 -7.44
N LYS A 157 -1.19 -18.26 -6.60
CA LYS A 157 -2.60 -17.86 -6.65
C LYS A 157 -2.72 -16.47 -6.03
N VAL A 158 -3.10 -15.49 -6.83
CA VAL A 158 -3.35 -14.11 -6.39
C VAL A 158 -4.85 -13.86 -6.40
N GLN A 159 -5.35 -13.27 -5.31
CA GLN A 159 -6.74 -12.90 -5.14
C GLN A 159 -6.81 -11.58 -4.36
N ALA A 160 -7.57 -10.61 -4.84
CA ALA A 160 -7.86 -9.39 -4.10
C ALA A 160 -9.34 -9.32 -3.69
N TRP A 161 -9.58 -8.82 -2.49
CA TRP A 161 -10.90 -8.56 -1.93
C TRP A 161 -10.97 -7.09 -1.55
N ASN A 162 -11.78 -6.30 -2.26
CA ASN A 162 -12.00 -4.89 -1.94
C ASN A 162 -13.39 -4.70 -1.33
N TYR A 163 -13.44 -4.46 -0.02
CA TYR A 163 -14.69 -4.15 0.66
C TYR A 163 -14.90 -2.63 0.66
N PHE A 164 -15.31 -2.09 -0.50
CA PHE A 164 -15.64 -0.68 -0.60
C PHE A 164 -16.87 -0.34 0.25
N ASP A 165 -16.66 0.48 1.28
CA ASP A 165 -17.71 0.92 2.20
C ASP A 165 -18.16 2.34 1.83
N ARG A 166 -19.16 2.44 0.95
CA ARG A 166 -19.75 3.70 0.46
C ARG A 166 -20.15 4.64 1.61
N PRO A 167 -20.96 4.21 2.60
CA PRO A 167 -21.33 5.06 3.74
C PRO A 167 -20.14 5.70 4.46
N ARG A 168 -19.09 4.93 4.75
CA ARG A 168 -17.91 5.43 5.45
C ARG A 168 -17.13 6.46 4.62
N TYR A 169 -17.03 6.24 3.32
CA TYR A 169 -16.39 7.20 2.40
C TYR A 169 -17.13 8.54 2.41
N TYR A 170 -18.44 8.54 2.13
CA TYR A 170 -19.23 9.78 2.10
C TYR A 170 -19.29 10.47 3.46
N GLY A 171 -19.40 9.71 4.55
CA GLY A 171 -19.34 10.26 5.91
C GLY A 171 -18.01 10.95 6.20
N THR A 172 -16.88 10.39 5.75
CA THR A 172 -15.58 11.01 5.96
C THR A 172 -15.38 12.26 5.10
N CYS A 173 -15.80 12.22 3.83
CA CYS A 173 -15.80 13.39 2.96
C CYS A 173 -16.64 14.53 3.55
N PHE A 174 -17.82 14.21 4.12
CA PHE A 174 -18.69 15.18 4.78
C PHE A 174 -18.00 15.84 5.98
N VAL A 175 -17.40 15.05 6.89
CA VAL A 175 -16.69 15.59 8.07
C VAL A 175 -15.51 16.48 7.67
N LEU A 176 -14.76 16.11 6.63
CA LEU A 176 -13.64 16.91 6.14
C LEU A 176 -14.11 18.25 5.56
N MET A 177 -15.20 18.26 4.78
CA MET A 177 -15.79 19.49 4.26
C MET A 177 -16.23 20.44 5.38
N PHE A 178 -16.90 19.92 6.41
CA PHE A 178 -17.32 20.73 7.57
C PHE A 178 -16.14 21.24 8.39
N THR A 179 -15.10 20.41 8.58
CA THR A 179 -13.89 20.83 9.29
C THR A 179 -13.19 21.97 8.55
N VAL A 180 -12.97 21.83 7.24
CA VAL A 180 -12.30 22.87 6.43
C VAL A 180 -13.11 24.16 6.40
N ALA A 181 -14.42 24.08 6.13
CA ALA A 181 -15.29 25.25 6.11
C ALA A 181 -15.36 25.95 7.48
N GLY A 182 -15.49 25.16 8.56
CA GLY A 182 -15.50 25.67 9.93
C GLY A 182 -14.17 26.34 10.32
N SER A 183 -13.03 25.71 9.99
CA SER A 183 -11.71 26.30 10.23
C SER A 183 -11.51 27.62 9.48
N LEU A 184 -11.93 27.68 8.20
CA LEU A 184 -11.86 28.90 7.41
C LEU A 184 -12.75 30.02 7.98
N ALA A 185 -13.95 29.69 8.47
CA ALA A 185 -14.83 30.67 9.11
C ALA A 185 -14.22 31.24 10.40
N ILE A 186 -13.59 30.41 11.22
CA ILE A 186 -12.88 30.85 12.43
C ILE A 186 -11.72 31.78 12.05
N LEU A 187 -10.89 31.37 11.09
CA LEU A 187 -9.76 32.18 10.61
C LEU A 187 -10.21 33.53 10.03
N ALA A 188 -11.31 33.55 9.28
CA ALA A 188 -11.89 34.78 8.75
C ALA A 188 -12.38 35.72 9.86
N ASN A 189 -13.00 35.18 10.90
CA ASN A 189 -13.44 35.99 12.05
C ASN A 189 -12.26 36.57 12.83
N VAL A 190 -11.21 35.77 13.08
CA VAL A 190 -9.98 36.25 13.72
C VAL A 190 -9.31 37.34 12.86
N GLY A 191 -9.21 37.13 11.55
CA GLY A 191 -8.66 38.12 10.62
C GLY A 191 -9.44 39.43 10.62
N TYR A 192 -10.78 39.36 10.66
CA TYR A 192 -11.63 40.53 10.77
C TYR A 192 -11.41 41.30 12.08
N GLN A 193 -11.36 40.59 13.21
CA GLN A 193 -11.11 41.22 14.51
C GLN A 193 -9.75 41.92 14.56
N VAL A 194 -8.70 41.31 14.01
CA VAL A 194 -7.36 41.94 13.92
C VAL A 194 -7.40 43.18 13.04
N TYR A 195 -8.09 43.14 11.89
CA TYR A 195 -8.22 44.30 10.99
C TYR A 195 -8.97 45.47 11.65
N THR A 196 -9.97 45.20 12.49
CA THR A 196 -10.73 46.27 13.17
C THR A 196 -10.04 46.86 14.40
N ILE A 197 -9.02 46.18 14.96
CA ILE A 197 -8.27 46.64 16.14
C ILE A 197 -7.04 47.47 15.74
N ILE A 198 -6.51 47.29 14.54
CA ILE A 198 -5.44 48.10 13.93
C ILE A 198 -6.05 49.32 13.24
#